data_AF-A0A6J4JWV0-F1
#
_entry.id   AF-A0A6J4JWV0-F1
#
_cell.length_a   1.000
_cell.length_b   1.000
_cell.length_c   1.000
_cell.angle_alpha   90.00
_cell.angle_beta   90.00
_cell.angle_gamma   90.00
#
_symmetry.space_group_name_H-M   'P 1'
#
loop_
_entity.id
_entity.type
_entity.pdbx_description
1 polymer ?
#
loop_
_entity_poly.entity_id
_entity_poly.type
_entity_poly.pdbx_seq_one_letter_code
_entity_poly.pdbx_strand_id
1 'polypeptide(L)'
;MMDVYCERVGAGLLAEPLNAVSNISFLLATWAAWVLAKRTGTLSAGVRVLIAIAASVGVGSILWHTYPVSLTLILDIVPILVFISWFIWLYTRNVIGMR
;
A
#
# COMPACT_ATOMS: atom_id res chain seq x y z
N MET A 1 -15.59 -18.42 -3.89
CA MET A 1 -15.08 -18.06 -5.23
C MET A 1 -14.46 -16.69 -5.12
N MET A 2 -13.15 -16.60 -4.94
CA MET A 2 -12.43 -15.35 -5.18
C MET A 2 -11.39 -15.60 -6.26
N ASP A 3 -11.84 -16.20 -7.37
CA ASP A 3 -11.10 -16.19 -8.64
C ASP A 3 -11.58 -14.98 -9.44
N VAL A 4 -11.30 -13.79 -8.91
CA VAL A 4 -11.63 -12.51 -9.56
C VAL A 4 -10.49 -12.03 -10.46
N TYR A 5 -9.28 -12.56 -10.25
CA TYR A 5 -8.08 -12.17 -10.97
C TYR A 5 -7.81 -13.13 -12.13
N CYS A 6 -7.57 -12.59 -13.32
CA CYS A 6 -7.24 -13.37 -14.51
C CYS A 6 -5.99 -14.24 -14.34
N GLU A 7 -5.04 -13.83 -13.48
CA GLU A 7 -3.81 -14.57 -13.22
C GLU A 7 -4.03 -15.80 -12.33
N ARG A 8 -5.09 -15.82 -11.52
CA ARG A 8 -5.31 -16.88 -10.53
C ARG A 8 -5.71 -18.18 -11.21
N VAL A 9 -4.74 -19.11 -11.32
CA VAL A 9 -4.91 -20.42 -11.97
C VAL A 9 -4.91 -21.60 -11.00
N GLY A 10 -4.87 -21.36 -9.69
CA GLY A 10 -4.89 -22.42 -8.69
C GLY A 10 -4.68 -21.92 -7.27
N ALA A 11 -4.39 -22.85 -6.36
CA ALA A 11 -4.04 -22.55 -4.97
C ALA A 11 -2.51 -22.56 -4.79
N GLY A 12 -2.00 -21.62 -4.00
CA GLY A 12 -0.59 -21.59 -3.58
C GLY A 12 0.11 -20.26 -3.85
N LEU A 13 1.37 -20.17 -3.40
CA LEU A 13 2.18 -18.94 -3.43
C LEU A 13 2.43 -18.40 -4.85
N LEU A 14 2.36 -19.27 -5.86
CA LEU A 14 2.59 -18.95 -7.28
C LEU A 14 1.29 -18.97 -8.08
N ALA A 15 0.13 -18.90 -7.42
CA ALA A 15 -1.14 -18.75 -8.12
C ALA A 15 -1.23 -17.40 -8.84
N GLU A 16 -0.56 -16.36 -8.32
CA GLU A 16 -0.52 -15.01 -8.90
C GLU A 16 0.87 -14.34 -8.77
N PRO A 17 1.89 -14.86 -9.46
CA PRO A 17 3.27 -14.42 -9.29
C PRO A 17 3.49 -12.97 -9.75
N LEU A 18 2.90 -12.55 -10.87
CA LEU A 18 3.06 -11.19 -11.37
C LEU A 18 2.34 -10.18 -10.49
N ASN A 19 1.10 -10.46 -10.05
CA ASN A 19 0.41 -9.59 -9.11
C ASN A 19 1.16 -9.50 -7.78
N ALA A 20 1.66 -10.61 -7.22
CA ALA A 20 2.47 -10.58 -6.01
C ALA A 20 3.76 -9.76 -6.18
N VAL A 21 4.54 -9.98 -7.24
CA VAL A 21 5.81 -9.27 -7.48
C VAL A 21 5.59 -7.78 -7.79
N SER A 22 4.53 -7.43 -8.52
CA SER A 22 4.23 -6.04 -8.87
C SER A 22 4.08 -5.15 -7.63
N ASN A 23 3.59 -5.71 -6.53
CA ASN A 23 3.38 -4.99 -5.28
C ASN A 23 4.67 -4.62 -4.54
N ILE A 24 5.82 -5.18 -4.92
CA ILE A 24 7.15 -4.71 -4.47
C ILE A 24 7.36 -3.24 -4.84
N SER A 25 6.72 -2.75 -5.91
CA SER A 25 6.76 -1.34 -6.30
C SER A 25 6.34 -0.38 -5.19
N PHE A 26 5.37 -0.75 -4.33
CA PHE A 26 4.99 0.06 -3.15
C PHE A 26 6.13 0.18 -2.14
N LEU A 27 6.86 -0.91 -1.89
CA LEU A 27 8.01 -0.89 -0.98
C LEU A 27 9.15 -0.02 -1.54
N LEU A 28 9.40 -0.10 -2.85
CA LEU A 28 10.35 0.78 -3.52
C LEU A 28 9.91 2.25 -3.46
N ALA A 29 8.63 2.53 -3.70
CA ALA A 29 8.07 3.88 -3.65
C ALA A 29 8.13 4.48 -2.23
N THR A 30 7.84 3.69 -1.20
CA THR A 30 7.91 4.14 0.20
C THR A 30 9.34 4.45 0.63
N TRP A 31 10.31 3.63 0.22
CA TRP A 31 11.72 3.92 0.40
C TRP A 31 12.15 5.20 -0.33
N ALA A 32 11.77 5.35 -1.60
CA ALA A 32 12.06 6.56 -2.38
C ALA A 32 11.43 7.82 -1.75
N ALA A 33 10.18 7.73 -1.30
CA ALA A 33 9.48 8.81 -0.63
C ALA A 33 10.16 9.20 0.69
N TRP A 34 10.61 8.22 1.48
CA TRP A 34 11.35 8.46 2.72
C TRP A 34 12.68 9.18 2.46
N VAL A 35 13.45 8.71 1.47
CA VAL A 35 14.72 9.33 1.08
C VAL A 35 14.48 10.76 0.59
N LEU A 36 13.49 10.98 -0.27
CA LEU A 36 13.14 12.29 -0.79
C LEU A 36 12.72 13.25 0.34
N ALA A 37 11.79 12.83 1.20
CA ALA A 37 11.28 13.67 2.29
C ALA A 37 12.35 13.99 3.35
N LYS A 38 13.32 13.09 3.57
CA LYS A 38 14.51 13.40 4.38
C LYS A 38 15.38 14.47 3.72
N ARG A 39 15.67 14.33 2.43
CA ARG A 39 16.52 15.27 1.67
C ARG A 39 15.94 16.67 1.57
N THR A 40 14.62 16.78 1.47
CA THR A 40 13.92 18.07 1.35
C THR A 40 13.44 18.64 2.68
N GLY A 41 13.68 17.94 3.80
CA GLY A 41 13.23 18.39 5.13
C GLY A 41 11.71 18.33 5.34
N THR A 42 10.97 17.62 4.48
CA THR A 42 9.49 17.55 4.53
C THR A 42 8.94 16.35 5.31
N LEU A 43 9.81 15.62 6.02
CA LEU A 43 9.47 14.40 6.77
C LEU A 43 8.70 14.67 8.08
N SER A 44 7.56 15.34 7.97
CA SER A 44 6.61 15.57 9.06
C SER A 44 6.03 14.27 9.59
N ALA A 45 5.46 14.29 10.80
CA ALA A 45 4.81 13.11 11.39
C ALA A 45 3.71 12.54 10.46
N GLY A 46 2.93 13.42 9.82
CA GLY A 46 1.90 13.01 8.85
C GLY A 46 2.48 12.27 7.65
N VAL A 47 3.58 12.77 7.07
CA VAL A 47 4.27 12.13 5.95
C VAL A 47 4.87 10.78 6.37
N ARG A 48 5.43 10.67 7.58
CA ARG A 48 5.93 9.38 8.10
C ARG A 48 4.82 8.33 8.21
N VAL A 49 3.66 8.71 8.74
CA VAL A 49 2.48 7.84 8.83
C VAL A 49 2.01 7.44 7.42
N LEU A 50 1.95 8.39 6.49
CA LEU A 50 1.55 8.12 5.10
C LEU A 50 2.50 7.09 4.43
N ILE A 51 3.81 7.24 4.61
CA ILE A 51 4.82 6.29 4.12
C ILE A 51 4.63 4.91 4.77
N ALA A 52 4.40 4.84 6.08
CA ALA A 52 4.19 3.58 6.78
C ALA A 52 2.94 2.84 6.28
N ILE A 53 1.82 3.55 6.09
CA ILE A 53 0.59 2.95 5.56
C ILE A 53 0.81 2.44 4.14
N ALA A 54 1.49 3.20 3.26
CA ALA A 54 1.81 2.74 1.92
C ALA A 54 2.70 1.48 1.90
N ALA A 55 3.63 1.35 2.85
CA ALA A 55 4.41 0.12 2.99
C ALA A 55 3.52 -1.06 3.41
N SER A 56 2.56 -0.82 4.32
CA SER A 56 1.56 -1.82 4.70
C SER A 56 0.65 -2.24 3.54
N VAL A 57 0.30 -1.33 2.61
CA VAL A 57 -0.42 -1.67 1.36
C VAL A 57 0.37 -2.70 0.55
N GLY A 58 1.65 -2.44 0.28
CA GLY A 58 2.49 -3.37 -0.48
C GLY A 58 2.59 -4.74 0.19
N VAL A 59 2.79 -4.79 1.51
CA VAL A 59 2.86 -6.05 2.27
C VAL A 59 1.51 -6.80 2.24
N GLY A 60 0.41 -6.10 2.51
CA GLY A 60 -0.93 -6.68 2.51
C GLY A 60 -1.30 -7.28 1.17
N SER A 61 -1.00 -6.57 0.09
CA SER A 61 -1.28 -7.02 -1.27
C SER A 61 -0.44 -8.23 -1.67
N ILE A 62 0.86 -8.25 -1.34
CA ILE A 62 1.70 -9.45 -1.53
C ILE A 62 1.10 -10.65 -0.79
N LEU A 63 0.67 -10.47 0.47
CA LEU A 63 0.06 -11.53 1.27
C LEU A 63 -1.27 -12.03 0.66
N TRP A 64 -2.08 -11.13 0.11
CA TRP A 64 -3.33 -11.49 -0.55
C TRP A 64 -3.10 -12.32 -1.82
N HIS A 65 -2.13 -11.94 -2.65
CA HIS A 65 -1.82 -12.64 -3.90
C HIS A 65 -1.06 -13.96 -3.70
N THR A 66 -0.42 -14.15 -2.54
CA THR A 66 0.30 -15.40 -2.22
C THR A 66 -0.52 -16.36 -1.33
N TYR A 67 -1.39 -15.83 -0.47
CA TYR A 67 -2.19 -16.62 0.47
C TYR A 67 -3.59 -16.03 0.66
N PRO A 68 -4.53 -16.24 -0.29
CA PRO A 68 -5.81 -15.53 -0.33
C PRO A 68 -6.82 -16.08 0.69
N VAL A 69 -6.79 -15.54 1.90
CA VAL A 69 -7.75 -15.81 2.97
C VAL A 69 -8.40 -14.49 3.41
N SER A 70 -9.51 -14.55 4.14
CA SER A 70 -10.22 -13.33 4.56
C SER A 70 -9.33 -12.34 5.31
N LEU A 71 -8.36 -12.82 6.10
CA LEU A 71 -7.40 -11.97 6.79
C LEU A 71 -6.49 -11.21 5.82
N THR A 72 -5.92 -11.88 4.81
CA THR A 72 -5.00 -11.23 3.86
C THR A 72 -5.74 -10.28 2.93
N LEU A 73 -7.01 -10.56 2.61
CA LEU A 73 -7.88 -9.59 1.95
C LEU A 73 -8.03 -8.30 2.78
N ILE A 74 -8.32 -8.43 4.08
CA ILE A 74 -8.45 -7.28 4.98
C ILE A 74 -7.12 -6.51 5.05
N LEU A 75 -5.99 -7.22 5.13
CA LEU A 75 -4.66 -6.61 5.13
C LEU A 75 -4.31 -5.91 3.82
N ASP A 76 -4.91 -6.28 2.69
CA ASP A 76 -4.77 -5.58 1.41
C ASP A 76 -5.66 -4.33 1.37
N ILE A 77 -6.97 -4.49 1.56
CA ILE A 77 -7.93 -3.41 1.30
C ILE A 77 -7.98 -2.32 2.39
N VAL A 78 -7.80 -2.68 3.67
CA VAL A 78 -7.93 -1.71 4.77
C VAL A 78 -6.80 -0.67 4.73
N PRO A 79 -5.52 -1.05 4.57
CA PRO A 79 -4.44 -0.06 4.42
C PRO A 79 -4.65 0.86 3.21
N ILE A 80 -5.22 0.39 2.11
CA ILE A 80 -5.53 1.23 0.93
C ILE A 80 -6.53 2.32 1.31
N LEU A 81 -7.63 1.95 1.98
CA LEU A 81 -8.65 2.91 2.43
C LEU A 81 -8.07 3.94 3.41
N VAL A 82 -7.25 3.48 4.35
CA VAL A 82 -6.58 4.36 5.32
C VAL A 82 -5.58 5.28 4.61
N PHE A 83 -4.82 4.77 3.64
CA PHE A 83 -3.87 5.57 2.85
C PHE A 83 -4.58 6.71 2.11
N ILE A 84 -5.65 6.39 1.38
CA ILE A 84 -6.43 7.37 0.62
C ILE A 84 -7.00 8.43 1.56
N SER A 85 -7.62 8.01 2.66
CA SER A 85 -8.23 8.91 3.65
C SER A 85 -7.19 9.83 4.30
N TRP A 86 -6.03 9.27 4.68
CA TRP A 86 -4.94 10.02 5.30
C TRP A 86 -4.28 10.98 4.31
N PHE A 87 -4.08 10.56 3.06
CA PHE A 87 -3.56 11.41 2.00
C PHE A 87 -4.49 12.60 1.76
N ILE A 88 -5.80 12.35 1.58
CA ILE A 88 -6.78 13.41 1.36
C ILE A 88 -6.76 14.39 2.53
N TRP A 89 -6.80 13.89 3.77
CA TRP A 89 -6.75 14.73 4.96
C TRP A 89 -5.47 15.58 5.05
N LEU A 90 -4.30 15.02 4.74
CA LEU A 90 -3.05 15.77 4.71
C LEU A 90 -3.04 16.80 3.58
N TYR A 91 -3.55 16.45 2.41
CA TYR A 91 -3.56 17.32 1.24
C TYR A 91 -4.50 18.52 1.45
N THR A 92 -5.72 18.28 1.93
CA THR A 92 -6.68 19.36 2.22
C THR A 92 -6.14 20.31 3.28
N ARG A 93 -5.52 19.78 4.33
CA ARG A 93 -4.96 20.58 5.43
C ARG A 93 -3.72 21.37 5.04
N ASN A 94 -2.75 20.72 4.39
CA ASN A 94 -1.40 21.27 4.23
C ASN A 94 -1.17 21.93 2.87
N VAL A 95 -1.95 21.57 1.84
CA VAL A 95 -1.80 22.11 0.48
C VAL A 95 -2.94 23.04 0.13
N ILE A 96 -4.20 22.61 0.32
CA ILE A 96 -5.37 23.47 0.04
C ILE A 96 -5.55 24.53 1.14
N GLY A 97 -5.18 24.21 2.39
CA GLY A 97 -5.32 25.12 3.53
C GLY A 97 -6.71 25.10 4.18
N MET A 98 -7.50 24.05 3.94
CA MET A 98 -8.75 23.82 4.66
C MET A 98 -8.41 23.44 6.10
N ARG A 99 -8.88 24.24 7.07
CA ARG A 99 -8.68 24.01 8.50
C ARG A 99 -9.90 23.37 9.12
#